data_AF-A0A3N5QS52-F1
#
_entry.id   AF-A0A3N5QS52-F1
#
_cell.length_a   1.000
_cell.length_b   1.000
_cell.length_c   1.000
_cell.angle_alpha   90.00
_cell.angle_beta   90.00
_cell.angle_gamma   90.00
#
_symmetry.space_group_name_H-M   'P 1'
#
loop_
_entity.id
_entity.type
_entity.pdbx_description
1 polymer ?
#
loop_
_entity_poly.entity_id
_entity_poly.type
_entity_poly.pdbx_seq_one_letter_code
_entity_poly.pdbx_strand_id
1 'polypeptide(L)'
;RGSGSAFISNLPIRWFYTGMIFSFLTCLQCAFQTTLTFQAIIHFTDWVVGHAHLVMFGVFGLWIQGVMTYLMPRLIGHEWYSRKLCEWHFWLSAVSLFAMAVDLIAGGLVQGNIWRALLPWDVSIDASMPFWVVRVFTGFGMFAGQIVFYINIYRTFELAKQPAAEVAPGLAPVAAS
;
A
#
# COMPACT_ATOMS: atom_id res chain seq x y z
N ARG A 1 10.75 21.81 12.53
CA ARG A 1 11.80 20.80 12.84
C ARG A 1 12.19 20.16 11.51
N GLY A 2 13.29 20.64 10.93
CA GLY A 2 13.66 20.41 9.53
C GLY A 2 14.44 19.13 9.35
N SER A 3 13.84 18.18 8.64
CA SER A 3 14.51 17.03 8.05
C SER A 3 13.67 16.54 6.85
N GLY A 4 13.38 17.44 5.92
CA GLY A 4 12.63 17.11 4.71
C GLY A 4 13.33 16.07 3.82
N SER A 5 14.66 15.95 3.92
CA SER A 5 15.45 14.95 3.18
C SER A 5 15.38 13.54 3.78
N ALA A 6 15.27 13.40 5.12
CA ALA A 6 15.05 12.09 5.76
C ALA A 6 13.67 11.49 5.44
N PHE A 7 12.74 12.34 5.02
CA PHE A 7 11.39 11.97 4.63
C PHE A 7 11.33 11.19 3.31
N ILE A 8 12.28 11.46 2.41
CA ILE A 8 12.38 10.83 1.09
C ILE A 8 13.32 9.61 1.15
N SER A 9 14.35 9.66 2.01
CA SER A 9 15.36 8.60 2.08
C SER A 9 14.97 7.40 2.97
N ASN A 10 14.11 7.59 3.97
CA ASN A 10 13.69 6.50 4.86
C ASN A 10 12.38 5.85 4.38
N LEU A 11 12.48 4.64 3.84
CA LEU A 11 11.32 3.85 3.42
C LEU A 11 10.24 3.71 4.51
N PRO A 12 10.56 3.42 5.79
CA PRO A 12 9.53 3.28 6.82
C PRO A 12 8.72 4.56 7.01
N ILE A 13 9.39 5.73 6.99
CA ILE A 13 8.73 7.04 7.15
C ILE A 13 7.77 7.31 5.99
N ARG A 14 8.14 6.91 4.76
CA ARG A 14 7.25 7.01 3.59
C ARG A 14 5.98 6.19 3.78
N TRP A 15 6.08 4.94 4.23
CA TRP A 15 4.90 4.10 4.51
C TRP A 15 3.98 4.71 5.57
N PHE A 16 4.55 5.17 6.70
CA PHE A 16 3.77 5.79 7.77
C PHE A 16 3.10 7.10 7.32
N TYR A 17 3.80 7.93 6.57
CA TYR A 17 3.25 9.19 6.07
C TYR A 17 2.12 8.95 5.07
N THR A 18 2.32 8.06 4.11
CA THR A 18 1.28 7.69 3.15
C THR A 18 0.07 7.10 3.88
N GLY A 19 0.28 6.20 4.86
CA GLY A 19 -0.79 5.69 5.71
C GLY A 19 -1.52 6.76 6.52
N MET A 20 -0.82 7.79 7.00
CA MET A 20 -1.43 8.92 7.70
C MET A 20 -2.33 9.76 6.76
N ILE A 21 -1.90 10.00 5.52
CA ILE A 21 -2.72 10.67 4.50
C ILE A 21 -3.98 9.85 4.20
N PHE A 22 -3.84 8.55 3.93
CA PHE A 22 -4.98 7.67 3.66
C PHE A 22 -5.92 7.57 4.87
N SER A 23 -5.38 7.60 6.09
CA SER A 23 -6.18 7.65 7.33
C SER A 23 -7.01 8.92 7.42
N PHE A 24 -6.40 10.08 7.15
CA PHE A 24 -7.14 11.34 7.11
C PHE A 24 -8.25 11.32 6.05
N LEU A 25 -7.98 10.84 4.84
CA LEU A 25 -8.98 10.70 3.77
C LEU A 25 -10.11 9.73 4.18
N THR A 26 -9.77 8.64 4.83
CA THR A 26 -10.74 7.65 5.35
C THR A 26 -11.66 8.26 6.40
N CYS A 27 -11.09 9.03 7.34
CA CYS A 27 -11.88 9.72 8.36
C CYS A 27 -12.81 10.77 7.76
N LEU A 28 -12.34 11.52 6.75
CA LEU A 28 -13.19 12.46 6.00
C LEU A 28 -14.34 11.73 5.29
N GLN A 29 -14.07 10.61 4.62
CA GLN A 29 -15.12 9.80 4.01
C GLN A 29 -16.14 9.31 5.04
N CYS A 30 -15.68 8.86 6.21
CA CYS A 30 -16.55 8.39 7.28
C CYS A 30 -17.48 9.52 7.77
N ALA A 31 -16.96 10.75 7.92
CA ALA A 31 -17.77 11.92 8.26
C ALA A 31 -18.86 12.25 7.21
N PHE A 32 -18.57 12.04 5.92
CA PHE A 32 -19.58 12.19 4.88
C PHE A 32 -20.60 11.05 4.88
N GLN A 33 -20.16 9.80 5.11
CA GLN A 33 -21.03 8.63 5.12
C GLN A 33 -22.08 8.65 6.24
N THR A 34 -21.80 9.27 7.38
CA THR A 34 -22.75 9.36 8.50
C THR A 34 -23.86 10.38 8.28
N THR A 35 -23.75 11.23 7.26
CA THR A 35 -24.80 12.20 6.94
C THR A 35 -25.91 11.53 6.12
N LEU A 36 -27.15 11.56 6.62
CA LEU A 36 -28.31 10.89 5.99
C LEU A 36 -28.50 11.24 4.51
N THR A 37 -28.26 12.50 4.12
CA THR A 37 -28.40 12.97 2.73
C THR A 37 -27.39 12.32 1.80
N PHE A 38 -26.17 12.10 2.29
CA PHE A 38 -25.12 11.45 1.53
C PHE A 38 -25.34 9.95 1.51
N GLN A 39 -25.64 9.36 2.68
CA GLN A 39 -25.91 7.94 2.85
C GLN A 39 -27.02 7.48 1.91
N ALA A 40 -28.10 8.22 1.72
CA ALA A 40 -29.18 7.86 0.79
C ALA A 40 -28.72 7.57 -0.66
N ILE A 41 -27.59 8.15 -1.10
CA ILE A 41 -27.05 7.99 -2.46
C ILE A 41 -26.05 6.84 -2.52
N ILE A 42 -25.20 6.73 -1.49
CA ILE A 42 -24.07 5.79 -1.49
C ILE A 42 -24.40 4.44 -0.83
N HIS A 43 -25.51 4.35 -0.10
CA HIS A 43 -25.90 3.15 0.61
C HIS A 43 -26.16 2.03 -0.39
N PHE A 44 -25.49 0.88 -0.19
CA PHE A 44 -25.42 -0.28 -1.10
C PHE A 44 -24.61 -0.10 -2.39
N THR A 45 -23.94 1.03 -2.60
CA THR A 45 -23.04 1.20 -3.75
C THR A 45 -21.62 0.70 -3.44
N ASP A 46 -20.81 0.55 -4.48
CA ASP A 46 -19.37 0.23 -4.41
C ASP A 46 -18.57 1.28 -3.62
N TRP A 47 -19.15 2.44 -3.27
CA TRP A 47 -18.55 3.42 -2.36
C TRP A 47 -18.23 2.82 -0.99
N VAL A 48 -19.14 2.02 -0.42
CA VAL A 48 -18.95 1.41 0.91
C VAL A 48 -17.83 0.36 0.85
N VAL A 49 -17.78 -0.39 -0.25
CA VAL A 49 -16.69 -1.36 -0.51
C VAL A 49 -15.36 -0.62 -0.66
N GLY A 50 -15.33 0.48 -1.40
CA GLY A 50 -14.18 1.38 -1.53
C GLY A 50 -13.65 1.87 -0.20
N HIS A 51 -14.54 2.36 0.65
CA HIS A 51 -14.19 2.80 2.00
C HIS A 51 -13.54 1.68 2.82
N ALA A 52 -14.12 0.48 2.83
CA ALA A 52 -13.56 -0.67 3.56
C ALA A 52 -12.16 -1.05 3.07
N HIS A 53 -11.92 -1.02 1.76
CA HIS A 53 -10.60 -1.29 1.18
C HIS A 53 -9.58 -0.21 1.54
N LEU A 54 -9.99 1.06 1.56
CA LEU A 54 -9.16 2.19 1.95
C LEU A 54 -8.74 2.10 3.42
N VAL A 55 -9.63 1.64 4.30
CA VAL A 55 -9.33 1.34 5.72
C VAL A 55 -8.35 0.18 5.83
N MET A 56 -8.72 -1.00 5.31
CA MET A 56 -7.93 -2.23 5.48
C MET A 56 -6.56 -2.14 4.84
N PHE A 57 -6.50 -1.77 3.56
CA PHE A 57 -5.24 -1.76 2.83
C PHE A 57 -4.51 -0.43 2.92
N GLY A 58 -5.24 0.69 2.95
CA GLY A 58 -4.65 2.02 2.98
C GLY A 58 -4.18 2.48 4.34
N VAL A 59 -4.88 2.13 5.42
CA VAL A 59 -4.45 2.52 6.77
C VAL A 59 -3.68 1.38 7.42
N PHE A 60 -4.36 0.25 7.68
CA PHE A 60 -3.75 -0.86 8.40
C PHE A 60 -2.63 -1.53 7.59
N GLY A 61 -2.89 -1.78 6.30
CA GLY A 61 -1.92 -2.39 5.39
C GLY A 61 -0.63 -1.58 5.29
N LEU A 62 -0.71 -0.29 4.95
CA LEU A 62 0.48 0.57 4.82
C LEU A 62 1.28 0.67 6.12
N TRP A 63 0.62 0.76 7.28
CA TRP A 63 1.32 0.80 8.57
C TRP A 63 2.01 -0.51 8.91
N ILE A 64 1.36 -1.66 8.68
CA ILE A 64 1.97 -2.98 8.87
C ILE A 64 3.18 -3.12 7.96
N GLN A 65 3.09 -2.74 6.69
CA GLN A 65 4.24 -2.78 5.76
C GLN A 65 5.37 -1.83 6.22
N GLY A 66 5.03 -0.65 6.73
CA GLY A 66 5.99 0.28 7.34
C GLY A 66 6.74 -0.34 8.53
N VAL A 67 6.02 -1.02 9.43
CA VAL A 67 6.63 -1.76 10.55
C VAL A 67 7.49 -2.92 10.04
N MET A 68 6.97 -3.71 9.11
CA MET A 68 7.67 -4.88 8.56
C MET A 68 8.96 -4.50 7.83
N THR A 69 8.95 -3.41 7.07
CA THR A 69 10.15 -2.91 6.37
C THR A 69 11.27 -2.47 7.35
N TYR A 70 10.90 -2.06 8.57
CA TYR A 70 11.83 -1.71 9.63
C TYR A 70 12.24 -2.91 10.51
N LEU A 71 11.32 -3.85 10.77
CA LEU A 71 11.52 -4.98 11.67
C LEU A 71 12.28 -6.14 11.00
N MET A 72 11.96 -6.47 9.75
CA MET A 72 12.55 -7.61 9.03
C MET A 72 14.08 -7.62 8.97
N PRO A 73 14.81 -6.54 8.61
CA PRO A 73 16.27 -6.58 8.54
C PRO A 73 16.91 -6.77 9.93
N ARG A 74 16.26 -6.30 10.99
CA ARG A 74 16.72 -6.52 12.37
C ARG A 74 16.52 -7.95 12.83
N LEU A 75 15.41 -8.57 12.44
CA LEU A 75 15.13 -9.97 12.77
C LEU A 75 16.08 -10.91 12.03
N ILE A 76 16.43 -10.59 10.78
CA ILE A 76 17.35 -11.38 9.96
C ILE A 76 18.82 -11.08 10.33
N GLY A 77 19.10 -9.94 10.97
CA GLY A 77 20.46 -9.52 11.32
C GLY A 77 21.32 -9.10 10.13
N HIS A 78 20.70 -8.79 9.00
CA HIS A 78 21.35 -8.44 7.73
C HIS A 78 20.65 -7.26 7.07
N GLU A 79 21.41 -6.41 6.37
CA GLU A 79 20.82 -5.33 5.57
C GLU A 79 19.97 -5.90 4.41
N TRP A 80 18.98 -5.14 3.95
CA TRP A 80 18.12 -5.54 2.82
C TRP A 80 18.92 -5.89 1.58
N TYR A 81 18.56 -6.98 0.89
CA TYR A 81 19.18 -7.39 -0.38
C TYR A 81 19.15 -6.28 -1.43
N SER A 82 17.98 -5.65 -1.64
CA SER A 82 17.83 -4.53 -2.58
C SER A 82 16.90 -3.47 -2.03
N ARG A 83 17.44 -2.27 -1.80
CA ARG A 83 16.63 -1.08 -1.46
C ARG A 83 15.70 -0.69 -2.60
N LYS A 84 16.10 -0.91 -3.86
CA LYS A 84 15.28 -0.65 -5.06
C LYS A 84 14.02 -1.53 -5.08
N LEU A 85 14.11 -2.80 -4.68
CA LEU A 85 12.93 -3.67 -4.61
C LEU A 85 11.93 -3.20 -3.54
N CYS A 86 12.40 -2.71 -2.40
CA CYS A 86 11.50 -2.13 -1.40
C CYS A 86 10.84 -0.83 -1.89
N GLU A 87 11.55 0.00 -2.68
CA GLU A 87 10.96 1.19 -3.30
C GLU A 87 9.92 0.82 -4.36
N TRP A 88 10.18 -0.20 -5.17
CA TRP A 88 9.21 -0.74 -6.13
C TRP A 88 7.96 -1.28 -5.43
N HIS A 89 8.12 -2.04 -4.34
CA HIS A 89 6.99 -2.49 -3.53
C HIS A 89 6.17 -1.32 -3.02
N PHE A 90 6.81 -0.27 -2.50
CA PHE A 90 6.11 0.94 -2.05
C PHE A 90 5.30 1.59 -3.17
N TRP A 91 5.92 1.85 -4.33
CA TRP A 91 5.25 2.53 -5.43
C TRP A 91 4.11 1.71 -6.00
N LEU A 92 4.32 0.40 -6.17
CA LEU A 92 3.34 -0.48 -6.76
C LEU A 92 2.12 -0.61 -5.83
N SER A 93 2.32 -0.74 -4.53
CA SER A 93 1.24 -0.77 -3.54
C SER A 93 0.52 0.59 -3.41
N ALA A 94 1.27 1.71 -3.38
CA ALA A 94 0.68 3.04 -3.23
C ALA A 94 -0.13 3.46 -4.47
N VAL A 95 0.39 3.25 -5.67
CA VAL A 95 -0.30 3.58 -6.93
C VAL A 95 -1.53 2.71 -7.11
N SER A 96 -1.41 1.40 -6.86
CA SER A 96 -2.54 0.48 -7.01
C SER A 96 -3.66 0.80 -6.02
N LEU A 97 -3.32 1.11 -4.77
CA LEU A 97 -4.30 1.53 -3.76
C LEU A 97 -4.97 2.86 -4.14
N PHE A 98 -4.20 3.84 -4.61
CA PHE A 98 -4.74 5.13 -5.04
C PHE A 98 -5.69 4.97 -6.23
N ALA A 99 -5.30 4.19 -7.23
CA ALA A 99 -6.13 3.88 -8.38
C ALA A 99 -7.43 3.16 -7.97
N MET A 100 -7.34 2.16 -7.08
CA MET A 100 -8.52 1.46 -6.56
C MET A 100 -9.45 2.38 -5.76
N ALA A 101 -8.88 3.30 -4.97
CA ALA A 101 -9.66 4.27 -4.21
C ALA A 101 -10.45 5.20 -5.15
N VAL A 102 -9.81 5.76 -6.17
CA VAL A 102 -10.47 6.63 -7.15
C VAL A 102 -11.55 5.89 -7.93
N ASP A 103 -11.26 4.66 -8.36
CA ASP A 103 -12.18 3.82 -9.12
C ASP A 103 -13.46 3.49 -8.33
N LEU A 104 -13.33 3.04 -7.08
CA LEU A 104 -14.49 2.67 -6.25
C LEU A 104 -15.31 3.89 -5.81
N ILE A 105 -14.68 5.04 -5.57
CA ILE A 105 -15.36 6.31 -5.31
C ILE A 105 -16.19 6.71 -6.53
N ALA A 106 -15.61 6.65 -7.73
CA ALA A 106 -16.29 6.97 -8.98
C ALA A 106 -17.43 5.98 -9.28
N GLY A 107 -17.17 4.68 -9.17
CA GLY A 107 -18.16 3.63 -9.39
C GLY A 107 -19.36 3.74 -8.44
N GLY A 108 -19.09 4.03 -7.16
CA GLY A 108 -20.14 4.25 -6.17
C GLY A 108 -21.02 5.48 -6.47
N LEU A 109 -20.42 6.58 -6.93
CA LEU A 109 -21.17 7.77 -7.35
C LEU A 109 -22.02 7.51 -8.61
N VAL A 110 -21.49 6.77 -9.58
CA VAL A 110 -22.22 6.38 -10.80
C VAL A 110 -23.41 5.51 -10.47
N GLN A 111 -23.24 4.46 -9.66
CA GLN A 111 -24.33 3.60 -9.19
C GLN A 111 -25.40 4.40 -8.45
N GLY A 112 -24.99 5.25 -7.50
CA GLY A 112 -25.90 6.08 -6.71
C GLY A 112 -26.71 7.04 -7.59
N ASN A 113 -26.11 7.61 -8.64
CA ASN A 113 -26.82 8.51 -9.56
C ASN A 113 -27.81 7.75 -10.47
N ILE A 114 -27.45 6.56 -10.96
CA ILE A 114 -28.33 5.73 -11.78
C ILE A 114 -29.57 5.30 -11.00
N TRP A 115 -29.41 4.88 -9.74
CA TRP A 115 -30.55 4.51 -8.90
C TRP A 115 -31.41 5.71 -8.52
N ARG A 116 -30.81 6.89 -8.35
CA ARG A 116 -31.57 8.12 -8.13
C ARG A 116 -32.39 8.54 -9.36
N ALA A 117 -31.93 8.20 -10.56
CA ALA A 117 -32.64 8.45 -11.81
C ALA A 117 -33.77 7.43 -12.10
N LEU A 118 -34.02 6.46 -11.19
CA LEU A 118 -35.04 5.41 -11.33
C LEU A 118 -34.90 4.56 -12.61
N LEU A 119 -33.66 4.42 -13.10
CA LEU A 119 -33.36 3.61 -14.28
C LEU A 119 -33.43 2.10 -13.93
N PRO A 120 -33.67 1.23 -14.93
CA PRO A 120 -33.65 -0.21 -14.73
C PRO A 120 -32.33 -0.70 -14.12
N TRP A 121 -32.41 -1.73 -13.28
CA TRP A 121 -31.25 -2.30 -12.58
C TRP A 121 -30.15 -2.76 -13.55
N ASP A 122 -30.52 -3.28 -14.71
CA ASP A 122 -29.62 -3.81 -15.73
C ASP A 122 -28.61 -2.73 -16.20
N VAL A 123 -29.07 -1.49 -16.35
CA VAL A 123 -28.23 -0.34 -16.74
C VAL A 123 -27.19 -0.02 -15.65
N SER A 124 -27.53 -0.24 -14.38
CA SER A 124 -26.60 -0.03 -13.27
C SER A 124 -25.49 -1.08 -13.25
N ILE A 125 -25.80 -2.33 -13.61
CA ILE A 125 -24.80 -3.39 -13.73
C ILE A 125 -23.85 -3.11 -14.89
N ASP A 126 -24.39 -2.79 -16.06
CA ASP A 126 -23.59 -2.53 -17.26
C ASP A 126 -22.64 -1.34 -17.06
N ALA A 127 -23.10 -0.29 -16.38
CA ALA A 127 -22.26 0.85 -16.02
C ALA A 127 -21.19 0.50 -14.96
N SER A 128 -21.42 -0.52 -14.12
CA SER A 128 -20.51 -0.91 -13.03
C SER A 128 -19.41 -1.87 -13.47
N MET A 129 -19.66 -2.66 -14.52
CA MET A 129 -18.72 -3.63 -15.08
C MET A 129 -17.30 -3.09 -15.32
N PRO A 130 -17.08 -1.92 -15.97
CA PRO A 130 -15.72 -1.41 -16.18
C PRO A 130 -14.99 -1.10 -14.87
N PHE A 131 -15.68 -0.58 -13.86
CA PHE A 131 -15.09 -0.31 -12.53
C PHE A 131 -14.65 -1.62 -11.87
N TRP A 132 -15.45 -2.68 -11.94
CA TRP A 132 -15.06 -3.98 -11.37
C TRP A 132 -13.82 -4.57 -12.04
N VAL A 133 -13.65 -4.37 -13.34
CA VAL A 133 -12.44 -4.79 -14.06
C VAL A 133 -11.22 -4.03 -13.56
N VAL A 134 -11.32 -2.69 -13.43
CA VAL A 134 -10.23 -1.85 -12.89
C VAL A 134 -9.90 -2.24 -11.44
N ARG A 135 -10.91 -2.52 -10.61
CA ARG A 135 -10.73 -3.03 -9.25
C ARG A 135 -9.92 -4.32 -9.21
N VAL A 136 -10.19 -5.26 -10.12
CA VAL A 136 -9.44 -6.52 -10.19
C VAL A 136 -7.98 -6.27 -10.61
N PHE A 137 -7.74 -5.43 -11.62
CA PHE A 137 -6.38 -5.11 -12.06
C PHE A 137 -5.56 -4.38 -10.99
N THR A 138 -6.18 -3.43 -10.28
CA THR A 138 -5.52 -2.72 -9.17
C THR A 138 -5.26 -3.64 -7.98
N GLY A 139 -6.18 -4.57 -7.67
CA GLY A 139 -5.96 -5.63 -6.69
C GLY A 139 -4.80 -6.56 -7.05
N PHE A 140 -4.70 -6.99 -8.31
CA PHE A 140 -3.54 -7.75 -8.79
C PHE A 140 -2.24 -6.96 -8.72
N GLY A 141 -2.29 -5.65 -8.99
CA GLY A 141 -1.19 -4.73 -8.75
C GLY A 141 -0.71 -4.80 -7.30
N MET A 142 -1.61 -4.60 -6.33
CA MET A 142 -1.23 -4.70 -4.90
C MET A 142 -0.66 -6.08 -4.53
N PHE A 143 -1.25 -7.16 -5.06
CA PHE A 143 -0.76 -8.51 -4.81
C PHE A 143 0.64 -8.74 -5.39
N ALA A 144 0.91 -8.27 -6.60
CA ALA A 144 2.25 -8.32 -7.20
C ALA A 144 3.27 -7.54 -6.36
N GLY A 145 2.88 -6.43 -5.75
CA GLY A 145 3.72 -5.66 -4.82
C GLY A 145 4.11 -6.50 -3.62
N GLN A 146 3.15 -7.21 -3.04
CA GLN A 146 3.38 -8.10 -1.92
C GLN A 146 4.31 -9.27 -2.29
N ILE A 147 4.19 -9.83 -3.50
CA ILE A 147 5.12 -10.84 -4.01
C ILE A 147 6.54 -10.30 -4.08
N VAL A 148 6.74 -9.09 -4.61
CA VAL A 148 8.07 -8.44 -4.67
C VAL A 148 8.66 -8.28 -3.27
N PHE A 149 7.85 -7.91 -2.28
CA PHE A 149 8.28 -7.82 -0.89
C PHE A 149 8.72 -9.17 -0.31
N TYR A 150 7.95 -10.23 -0.52
CA TYR A 150 8.30 -11.58 -0.07
C TYR A 150 9.57 -12.11 -0.74
N ILE A 151 9.75 -11.88 -2.04
CA ILE A 151 10.98 -12.24 -2.75
C ILE A 151 12.18 -11.52 -2.12
N ASN A 152 12.04 -10.23 -1.78
CA ASN A 152 13.13 -9.48 -1.17
C ASN A 152 13.49 -9.99 0.23
N ILE A 153 12.49 -10.36 1.05
CA ILE A 153 12.71 -11.01 2.35
C ILE A 153 13.43 -12.34 2.17
N TYR A 154 12.95 -13.19 1.26
CA TYR A 154 13.52 -14.51 1.01
C TYR A 154 14.99 -14.42 0.58
N ARG A 155 15.32 -13.52 -0.36
CA ARG A 155 16.70 -13.27 -0.80
C ARG A 155 17.59 -12.71 0.33
N THR A 156 17.04 -11.83 1.17
CA THR A 156 17.76 -11.31 2.34
C THR A 156 18.07 -12.43 3.34
N PHE A 157 17.16 -13.39 3.53
CA PHE A 157 17.38 -14.56 4.38
C PHE A 157 18.40 -15.55 3.79
N GLU A 158 18.40 -15.78 2.47
CA GLU A 158 19.42 -16.59 1.80
C GLU A 158 20.82 -16.00 1.97
N LEU A 159 20.97 -14.68 1.85
CA LEU A 159 22.26 -14.00 2.02
C LEU A 159 22.72 -13.97 3.48
N ALA A 160 21.81 -13.79 4.43
CA ALA A 160 22.14 -13.87 5.86
C ALA A 160 22.61 -15.27 6.29
N LYS A 161 22.16 -16.33 5.58
CA LYS A 161 22.63 -17.70 5.79
C LYS A 161 24.01 -17.98 5.20
N GLN A 162 24.45 -17.19 4.23
CA GLN A 162 25.82 -17.30 3.71
C GLN A 162 26.75 -16.72 4.76
N PRO A 163 27.66 -17.51 5.36
CA PRO A 163 28.66 -16.97 6.27
C PRO A 163 29.39 -15.85 5.54
N ALA A 164 29.58 -14.72 6.21
CA ALA A 164 30.50 -13.69 5.74
C ALA A 164 31.75 -14.41 5.25
N ALA A 165 32.05 -14.29 3.95
CA ALA A 165 33.25 -14.89 3.37
C ALA A 165 34.40 -14.54 4.31
N GLU A 166 34.98 -15.60 4.87
CA GLU A 166 36.04 -15.59 5.84
C GLU A 166 36.99 -14.43 5.55
N VAL A 167 37.03 -13.45 6.45
CA VAL A 167 38.09 -12.44 6.43
C VAL A 167 39.36 -13.24 6.58
N ALA A 168 40.08 -13.42 5.47
CA ALA A 168 41.34 -14.11 5.45
C ALA A 168 42.22 -13.56 6.59
N PRO A 169 42.65 -14.38 7.55
CA PRO A 169 43.49 -13.94 8.64
C PRO A 169 44.89 -13.70 8.06
N GLY A 170 45.18 -12.47 7.67
CA GLY A 170 46.48 -12.17 7.09
C GLY A 170 46.61 -10.74 6.63
N LEU A 171 46.86 -9.84 7.58
CA LEU A 171 47.80 -8.73 7.48
C LEU A 171 47.79 -7.99 8.82
N ALA A 172 48.58 -8.51 9.77
CA ALA A 172 49.01 -7.71 10.92
C ALA A 172 49.78 -6.49 10.39
N PRO A 173 49.48 -5.25 10.83
CA PRO A 173 50.42 -4.16 10.63
C PRO A 173 51.62 -4.45 11.54
N VAL A 174 52.72 -4.84 10.89
CA VAL A 174 54.06 -4.89 11.47
C VAL A 174 54.30 -3.59 12.22
N ALA A 175 54.64 -3.72 13.51
CA ALA A 175 55.10 -2.62 14.34
C ALA A 175 56.25 -1.89 13.63
N ALA A 176 56.05 -0.60 13.35
CA ALA A 176 57.15 0.29 13.02
C ALA A 176 57.56 0.98 14.32
N SER A 177 58.80 0.66 14.71
CA SER A 177 59.65 1.30 15.72
C SER A 177 59.70 2.82 15.62
#